data_AF-A0A815V683-F1
#
_entry.id   AF-A0A815V683-F1
#
_cell.length_a   1.000
_cell.length_b   1.000
_cell.length_c   1.000
_cell.angle_alpha   90.00
_cell.angle_beta   90.00
_cell.angle_gamma   90.00
#
_symmetry.space_group_name_H-M   'P 1'
#
loop_
_entity.id
_entity.type
_entity.pdbx_description
1 polymer ?
#
loop_
_entity_poly.entity_id
_entity_poly.type
_entity_poly.pdbx_seq_one_letter_code
_entity_poly.pdbx_strand_id
1 'polypeptide(L)'
;HVKITSISPTTTEVNITKVKREDEGDYTVKVKGVEQPLVRLIVHPKPVVRQEMQLPKTQFNEKETLTIVCQFDATPEEPFIFLHNDKPIVADSRVTTTIEDNKYTIVVKDLRPEEDEGVYTLKSDHLILDTPSISVIPEEKKPQSETVTIEEETITIEASQPPVVEEVVEE
;
A
#
# COMPACT_ATOMS: atom_id res chain seq x y z
N HIS A 1 -19.52 -20.36 -19.75
CA HIS A 1 -20.27 -19.11 -19.65
C HIS A 1 -21.75 -19.43 -19.78
N VAL A 2 -22.32 -19.88 -20.91
CA VAL A 2 -23.74 -20.31 -20.97
C VAL A 2 -23.90 -21.84 -21.03
N LYS A 3 -24.86 -22.41 -20.28
CA LYS A 3 -25.29 -23.80 -20.33
C LYS A 3 -26.81 -23.87 -20.43
N ILE A 4 -27.32 -24.76 -21.27
CA ILE A 4 -28.75 -25.00 -21.43
C ILE A 4 -29.03 -26.44 -21.00
N THR A 5 -29.95 -26.62 -20.05
CA THR A 5 -30.29 -27.92 -19.47
C THR A 5 -31.79 -28.17 -19.61
N SER A 6 -32.18 -29.23 -20.29
CA SER A 6 -33.59 -29.67 -20.31
C SER A 6 -33.90 -30.43 -19.03
N ILE A 7 -34.80 -29.88 -18.21
CA ILE A 7 -35.19 -30.44 -16.92
C ILE A 7 -36.42 -31.34 -17.10
N SER A 8 -37.29 -31.03 -18.06
CA SER A 8 -38.50 -31.77 -18.38
C SER A 8 -38.86 -31.58 -19.86
N PRO A 9 -39.82 -32.35 -20.43
CA PRO A 9 -40.28 -32.12 -21.80
C PRO A 9 -40.86 -30.72 -22.05
N THR A 10 -41.20 -29.97 -20.99
CA THR A 10 -41.74 -28.61 -21.07
C THR A 10 -40.84 -27.54 -20.45
N THR A 11 -39.74 -27.92 -19.80
CA THR A 11 -38.92 -27.00 -19.00
C THR A 11 -37.46 -27.11 -19.39
N THR A 12 -36.88 -25.98 -19.79
CA THR A 12 -35.46 -25.82 -20.07
C THR A 12 -34.91 -24.68 -19.23
N GLU A 13 -33.75 -24.89 -18.61
CA GLU A 13 -33.04 -23.92 -17.80
C GLU A 13 -31.81 -23.41 -18.54
N VAL A 14 -31.59 -22.10 -18.51
CA VAL A 14 -30.39 -21.46 -19.07
C VAL A 14 -29.56 -20.91 -17.91
N ASN A 15 -28.38 -21.49 -17.71
CA ASN A 15 -27.44 -21.09 -16.66
C ASN A 15 -26.27 -20.32 -17.28
N ILE A 16 -26.07 -19.08 -16.84
CA ILE A 16 -24.91 -18.28 -17.23
C ILE A 16 -23.95 -18.18 -16.03
N THR A 17 -22.80 -18.81 -16.12
CA THR A 17 -21.75 -18.80 -15.08
C THR A 17 -20.64 -17.83 -15.44
N LYS A 18 -20.14 -17.10 -14.42
CA LYS A 18 -19.10 -16.05 -14.56
C LYS A 18 -19.49 -15.01 -15.63
N VAL A 19 -20.67 -14.41 -15.45
CA VAL A 19 -21.25 -13.38 -16.33
C VAL A 19 -20.24 -12.26 -16.54
N LYS A 20 -19.98 -11.93 -17.80
CA LYS A 20 -19.12 -10.81 -18.23
C LYS A 20 -19.98 -9.69 -18.80
N ARG A 21 -19.39 -8.50 -18.93
CA ARG A 21 -20.05 -7.36 -19.60
C ARG A 21 -20.50 -7.69 -21.03
N GLU A 22 -19.78 -8.57 -21.71
CA GLU A 22 -20.10 -9.05 -23.06
C GLU A 22 -21.37 -9.91 -23.13
N ASP A 23 -21.82 -10.48 -22.01
CA ASP A 23 -23.07 -11.24 -21.92
C ASP A 23 -24.30 -10.31 -21.78
N GLU A 24 -24.11 -8.99 -21.64
CA GLU A 24 -25.22 -8.04 -21.60
C GLU A 24 -25.98 -8.00 -22.93
N GLY A 25 -27.32 -8.12 -22.88
CA GLY A 25 -28.14 -8.07 -24.08
C GLY A 25 -29.53 -8.67 -23.92
N ASP A 26 -30.27 -8.71 -25.03
CA ASP A 26 -31.61 -9.30 -25.10
C ASP A 26 -31.51 -10.79 -25.43
N TYR A 27 -32.00 -11.62 -24.52
CA TYR A 27 -32.05 -13.07 -24.68
C TYR A 27 -33.40 -13.49 -25.26
N THR A 28 -33.34 -14.27 -26.33
CA THR A 28 -34.51 -14.85 -27.01
C THR A 28 -34.39 -16.36 -27.05
N VAL A 29 -35.53 -17.05 -26.94
CA VAL A 29 -35.59 -18.50 -27.08
C VAL A 29 -36.29 -18.82 -28.40
N LYS A 30 -35.69 -19.71 -29.19
CA LYS A 30 -36.24 -20.17 -30.46
C LYS A 30 -36.67 -21.63 -30.37
N VAL A 31 -37.97 -21.90 -30.43
CA VAL A 31 -38.54 -23.25 -30.39
C VAL A 31 -39.26 -23.53 -31.70
N LYS A 32 -38.80 -24.53 -32.47
CA LYS A 32 -39.43 -24.98 -33.73
C LYS A 32 -39.72 -23.82 -34.71
N GLY A 33 -38.82 -22.83 -34.79
CA GLY A 33 -38.93 -21.68 -35.69
C GLY A 33 -39.72 -20.49 -35.12
N VAL A 34 -40.34 -20.62 -33.95
CA VAL A 34 -40.99 -19.52 -33.24
C VAL A 34 -39.98 -18.90 -32.27
N GLU A 35 -39.75 -17.59 -32.41
CA GLU A 35 -38.92 -16.81 -31.50
C GLU A 35 -39.80 -16.17 -30.42
N GLN A 36 -39.42 -16.34 -29.16
CA GLN A 36 -40.05 -15.69 -28.02
C GLN A 36 -39.00 -14.89 -27.24
N PRO A 37 -39.23 -13.59 -26.99
CA PRO A 37 -38.37 -12.80 -26.12
C PRO A 37 -38.44 -13.33 -24.69
N LEU A 38 -37.29 -13.52 -24.05
CA LEU A 38 -37.21 -14.07 -22.70
C LEU A 38 -36.97 -12.96 -21.67
N VAL A 39 -35.80 -12.31 -21.76
CA VAL A 39 -35.36 -11.31 -20.78
C VAL A 39 -34.22 -10.47 -21.37
N ARG A 40 -34.09 -9.23 -20.91
CA ARG A 40 -32.87 -8.43 -21.13
C ARG A 40 -31.94 -8.60 -19.93
N LEU A 41 -30.77 -9.19 -20.15
CA LEU A 41 -29.72 -9.26 -19.14
C LEU A 41 -28.97 -7.93 -19.11
N ILE A 42 -28.82 -7.36 -17.92
CA ILE A 42 -27.99 -6.16 -17.67
C ILE A 42 -26.88 -6.57 -16.72
N VAL A 43 -25.63 -6.24 -17.06
CA VAL A 43 -24.46 -6.68 -16.29
C VAL A 43 -23.80 -5.48 -15.63
N HIS A 44 -23.98 -5.34 -14.32
CA HIS A 44 -23.30 -4.33 -13.54
C HIS A 44 -21.91 -4.79 -13.10
N PRO A 45 -20.90 -3.89 -13.09
CA PRO A 45 -19.60 -4.22 -12.53
C PRO A 45 -19.74 -4.55 -11.04
N LYS A 46 -18.98 -5.54 -10.57
CA LYS A 46 -18.91 -5.85 -9.15
C LYS A 46 -18.35 -4.63 -8.39
N PRO A 47 -19.00 -4.17 -7.31
CA PRO A 47 -18.53 -3.02 -6.57
C PRO A 47 -17.19 -3.34 -5.90
N VAL A 48 -16.32 -2.33 -5.81
CA VAL A 48 -15.09 -2.42 -5.03
C VAL A 48 -15.43 -2.29 -3.55
N VAL A 49 -15.12 -3.31 -2.77
CA VAL A 49 -15.29 -3.30 -1.32
C VAL A 49 -14.00 -2.80 -0.68
N ARG A 50 -14.08 -1.85 0.24
CA ARG A 50 -12.94 -1.36 1.03
C ARG A 50 -13.18 -1.65 2.51
N GLN A 51 -12.22 -2.30 3.16
CA GLN A 51 -12.30 -2.70 4.56
C GLN A 51 -10.98 -2.41 5.27
N GLU A 52 -11.08 -2.12 6.57
CA GLU A 52 -9.91 -1.94 7.43
C GLU A 52 -9.61 -3.26 8.18
N MET A 53 -8.34 -3.64 8.18
CA MET A 53 -7.82 -4.81 8.85
C MET A 53 -7.74 -4.61 10.36
N GLN A 54 -7.95 -5.68 11.11
CA GLN A 54 -7.78 -5.67 12.55
C GLN A 54 -6.38 -6.21 12.90
N LEU A 55 -5.49 -5.32 13.33
CA LEU A 55 -4.14 -5.70 13.78
C LEU A 55 -4.04 -5.72 15.31
N PRO A 56 -3.29 -6.67 15.89
CA PRO A 56 -3.07 -6.73 17.33
C PRO A 56 -2.15 -5.61 17.85
N LYS A 57 -1.28 -5.06 16.99
CA LYS A 57 -0.32 -4.00 17.31
C LYS A 57 -0.15 -3.10 16.09
N THR A 58 -0.19 -1.79 16.31
CA THR A 58 -0.01 -0.75 15.27
C THR A 58 1.13 0.22 15.59
N GLN A 59 1.72 0.11 16.78
CA GLN A 59 2.87 0.91 17.21
C GLN A 59 4.04 0.00 17.50
N PHE A 60 5.19 0.28 16.90
CA PHE A 60 6.40 -0.52 17.00
C PHE A 60 7.56 0.35 17.45
N ASN A 61 8.61 -0.25 17.99
CA ASN A 61 9.87 0.47 18.20
C ASN A 61 10.74 0.37 16.95
N GLU A 62 11.65 1.32 16.76
CA GLU A 62 12.69 1.24 15.74
C GLU A 62 13.41 -0.12 15.82
N LYS A 63 13.79 -0.67 14.66
CA LYS A 63 14.43 -1.98 14.51
C LYS A 63 13.55 -3.21 14.82
N GLU A 64 12.30 -3.03 15.28
CA GLU A 64 11.36 -4.14 15.40
C GLU A 64 10.98 -4.73 14.03
N THR A 65 10.30 -5.87 14.04
CA THR A 65 9.77 -6.51 12.84
C THR A 65 8.25 -6.40 12.82
N LEU A 66 7.70 -5.79 11.78
CA LEU A 66 6.28 -5.80 11.47
C LEU A 66 5.94 -7.06 10.66
N THR A 67 4.87 -7.74 11.04
CA THR A 67 4.33 -8.88 10.29
C THR A 67 2.82 -8.71 10.14
N ILE A 68 2.37 -8.54 8.91
CA ILE A 68 0.96 -8.39 8.54
C ILE A 68 0.55 -9.68 7.85
N VAL A 69 -0.50 -10.33 8.35
CA VAL A 69 -1.03 -11.58 7.78
C VAL A 69 -2.51 -11.38 7.44
N CYS A 70 -2.85 -11.53 6.16
CA CYS A 70 -4.22 -11.63 5.68
C CYS A 70 -4.50 -13.10 5.35
N GLN A 71 -5.48 -13.69 6.04
CA GLN A 71 -5.95 -15.04 5.79
C GLN A 71 -7.36 -14.97 5.22
N PHE A 72 -7.57 -15.55 4.04
CA PHE A 72 -8.90 -15.68 3.43
C PHE A 72 -9.48 -17.08 3.68
N ASP A 73 -10.81 -17.17 3.79
CA ASP A 73 -11.51 -18.46 3.95
C ASP A 73 -11.31 -19.38 2.74
N ALA A 74 -11.19 -18.79 1.55
CA ALA A 74 -10.90 -19.48 0.31
C ALA A 74 -9.84 -18.72 -0.49
N THR A 75 -9.10 -19.43 -1.33
CA THR A 75 -8.13 -18.82 -2.25
C THR A 75 -8.85 -17.85 -3.17
N PRO A 76 -8.51 -16.55 -3.16
CA PRO A 76 -9.12 -15.58 -4.05
C PRO A 76 -8.88 -15.92 -5.53
N GLU A 77 -9.89 -15.74 -6.38
CA GLU A 77 -9.74 -15.95 -7.83
C GLU A 77 -8.92 -14.83 -8.51
N GLU A 78 -8.84 -13.66 -7.87
CA GLU A 78 -8.18 -12.47 -8.39
C GLU A 78 -6.81 -12.28 -7.74
N PRO A 79 -5.81 -11.78 -8.50
CA PRO A 79 -4.51 -11.44 -7.93
C PRO A 79 -4.62 -10.20 -7.03
N PHE A 80 -3.83 -10.18 -5.95
CA PHE A 80 -3.66 -9.01 -5.11
C PHE A 80 -2.29 -8.36 -5.34
N ILE A 81 -2.25 -7.04 -5.17
CA ILE A 81 -1.03 -6.25 -5.07
C ILE A 81 -0.85 -5.72 -3.65
N PHE A 82 0.40 -5.64 -3.21
CA PHE A 82 0.78 -5.05 -1.93
C PHE A 82 1.22 -3.60 -2.15
N LEU A 83 0.66 -2.70 -1.36
CA LEU A 83 0.97 -1.28 -1.39
C LEU A 83 1.37 -0.82 0.02
N HIS A 84 2.22 0.19 0.07
CA HIS A 84 2.56 0.95 1.27
C HIS A 84 2.44 2.43 0.93
N ASN A 85 1.58 3.16 1.67
CA ASN A 85 1.24 4.56 1.40
C ASN A 85 0.86 4.80 -0.08
N ASP A 86 -0.07 3.98 -0.60
CA ASP A 86 -0.56 3.99 -1.99
C ASP A 86 0.50 3.67 -3.07
N LYS A 87 1.72 3.26 -2.68
CA LYS A 87 2.80 2.90 -3.61
C LYS A 87 3.07 1.39 -3.57
N PRO A 88 3.36 0.75 -4.72
CA PRO A 88 3.73 -0.67 -4.74
C PRO A 88 4.93 -0.96 -3.83
N ILE A 89 4.81 -1.99 -3.00
CA ILE A 89 5.92 -2.47 -2.19
C ILE A 89 6.94 -3.14 -3.10
N VAL A 90 8.19 -2.70 -3.01
CA VAL A 90 9.33 -3.36 -3.68
C VAL A 90 10.02 -4.22 -2.65
N ALA A 91 10.04 -5.53 -2.89
CA ALA A 91 10.73 -6.46 -2.00
C ALA A 91 12.24 -6.21 -2.03
N ASP A 92 12.86 -6.19 -0.85
CA ASP A 92 14.30 -6.02 -0.66
C ASP A 92 14.80 -6.94 0.48
N SER A 93 15.98 -6.67 1.04
CA SER A 93 16.53 -7.48 2.13
C SER A 93 15.76 -7.37 3.46
N ARG A 94 14.99 -6.29 3.66
CA ARG A 94 14.20 -5.99 4.87
C ARG A 94 12.72 -6.26 4.66
N VAL A 95 12.19 -5.92 3.48
CA VAL A 95 10.78 -6.00 3.14
C VAL A 95 10.54 -7.21 2.24
N THR A 96 9.66 -8.12 2.68
CA THR A 96 9.28 -9.30 1.91
C THR A 96 7.77 -9.46 1.88
N THR A 97 7.22 -9.82 0.73
CA THR A 97 5.81 -10.17 0.54
C THR A 97 5.68 -11.61 0.08
N THR A 98 4.87 -12.41 0.76
CA THR A 98 4.67 -13.83 0.46
C THR A 98 3.19 -14.10 0.20
N ILE A 99 2.91 -14.91 -0.83
CA ILE A 99 1.56 -15.38 -1.16
C ILE A 99 1.58 -16.91 -1.13
N GLU A 100 0.85 -17.50 -0.19
CA GLU A 100 0.71 -18.96 0.00
C GLU A 100 -0.78 -19.31 -0.06
N ASP A 101 -1.26 -19.76 -1.22
CA ASP A 101 -2.67 -20.10 -1.48
C ASP A 101 -3.65 -18.97 -1.08
N ASN A 102 -4.23 -19.08 0.12
CA ASN A 102 -5.20 -18.14 0.69
C ASN A 102 -4.61 -17.23 1.79
N LYS A 103 -3.28 -17.24 1.96
CA LYS A 103 -2.55 -16.45 2.95
C LYS A 103 -1.59 -15.47 2.30
N TYR A 104 -1.74 -14.20 2.64
CA TYR A 104 -0.94 -13.09 2.12
C TYR A 104 -0.20 -12.46 3.29
N THR A 105 1.12 -12.42 3.21
CA THR A 105 1.98 -11.98 4.32
C THR A 105 2.92 -10.87 3.87
N ILE A 106 3.00 -9.79 4.66
CA ILE A 106 4.02 -8.74 4.53
C ILE A 106 4.90 -8.81 5.78
N VAL A 107 6.21 -8.86 5.59
CA VAL A 107 7.19 -8.77 6.68
C VAL A 107 8.12 -7.60 6.39
N VAL A 108 8.21 -6.67 7.34
CA VAL A 108 9.15 -5.55 7.31
C VAL A 108 10.06 -5.68 8.52
N LYS A 109 11.33 -5.97 8.28
CA LYS A 109 12.36 -6.06 9.31
C LYS A 109 13.07 -4.72 9.45
N ASP A 110 13.65 -4.50 10.64
CA ASP A 110 14.44 -3.30 10.92
C ASP A 110 13.63 -2.03 10.65
N LEU A 111 12.45 -1.92 11.29
CA LEU A 111 11.52 -0.82 11.07
C LEU A 111 12.18 0.54 11.28
N ARG A 112 11.97 1.44 10.33
CA ARG A 112 12.50 2.80 10.29
C ARG A 112 11.38 3.83 10.45
N PRO A 113 11.53 4.80 11.37
CA PRO A 113 10.65 5.96 11.45
C PRO A 113 10.57 6.68 10.12
N GLU A 114 9.42 7.29 9.81
CA GLU A 114 9.11 7.99 8.56
C GLU A 114 9.07 7.11 7.29
N GLU A 115 10.01 6.18 7.12
CA GLU A 115 10.11 5.31 5.94
C GLU A 115 9.08 4.18 5.93
N ASP A 116 8.92 3.46 7.05
CA ASP A 116 8.07 2.26 7.13
C ASP A 116 6.70 2.53 7.80
N GLU A 117 6.44 3.77 8.19
CA GLU A 117 5.20 4.22 8.81
C GLU A 117 4.04 4.39 7.80
N GLY A 118 2.82 4.42 8.31
CA GLY A 118 1.62 4.67 7.51
C GLY A 118 0.83 3.42 7.20
N VAL A 119 0.16 3.39 6.05
CA VAL A 119 -0.87 2.38 5.74
C VAL A 119 -0.32 1.36 4.75
N TYR A 120 -0.46 0.08 5.10
CA TYR A 120 -0.20 -1.03 4.20
C TYR A 120 -1.54 -1.49 3.62
N THR A 121 -1.59 -1.70 2.31
CA THR A 121 -2.83 -2.04 1.61
C THR A 121 -2.64 -3.29 0.77
N LEU A 122 -3.58 -4.23 0.90
CA LEU A 122 -3.73 -5.38 0.01
C LEU A 122 -4.90 -5.10 -0.94
N LYS A 123 -4.62 -4.94 -2.23
CA LYS A 123 -5.61 -4.47 -3.23
C LYS A 123 -5.80 -5.46 -4.37
N SER A 124 -7.05 -5.76 -4.71
CA SER A 124 -7.48 -6.42 -5.96
C SER A 124 -8.51 -5.54 -6.70
N ASP A 125 -9.09 -6.06 -7.78
CA ASP A 125 -10.09 -5.35 -8.57
C ASP A 125 -11.39 -5.11 -7.79
N HIS A 126 -11.71 -5.96 -6.82
CA HIS A 126 -12.98 -5.94 -6.10
C HIS A 126 -12.85 -5.84 -4.59
N LEU A 127 -11.62 -5.89 -4.05
CA LEU A 127 -11.38 -5.79 -2.60
C LEU A 127 -10.13 -4.96 -2.31
N ILE A 128 -10.26 -4.02 -1.37
CA ILE A 128 -9.17 -3.23 -0.81
C ILE A 128 -9.17 -3.46 0.70
N LEU A 129 -8.06 -3.99 1.22
CA LEU A 129 -7.84 -4.18 2.65
C LEU A 129 -6.73 -3.24 3.11
N ASP A 130 -7.07 -2.27 3.95
CA ASP A 130 -6.10 -1.33 4.52
C ASP A 130 -5.76 -1.71 5.95
N THR A 131 -4.50 -1.60 6.34
CA THR A 131 -4.17 -1.60 7.77
C THR A 131 -4.51 -0.26 8.40
N PRO A 132 -4.81 -0.20 9.71
CA PRO A 132 -4.63 1.02 10.48
C PRO A 132 -3.19 1.56 10.30
N SER A 133 -3.04 2.86 10.49
CA SER A 133 -1.74 3.53 10.36
C SER A 133 -0.72 2.94 11.34
N ILE A 134 0.37 2.41 10.80
CA ILE A 134 1.51 1.91 11.57
C ILE A 134 2.39 3.09 11.97
N SER A 135 2.87 3.08 13.22
CA SER A 135 3.79 4.07 13.77
C SER A 135 5.04 3.39 14.33
N VAL A 136 6.18 4.04 14.20
CA VAL A 136 7.48 3.55 14.66
C VAL A 136 8.07 4.57 15.63
N ILE A 137 8.22 4.18 16.89
CA ILE A 137 8.84 5.00 17.93
C ILE A 137 10.36 4.96 17.72
N PRO A 138 11.02 6.10 17.43
CA PRO A 138 12.47 6.16 17.30
C PRO A 138 13.16 5.81 18.61
N GLU A 139 14.31 5.13 18.56
CA GLU A 139 15.15 4.98 19.75
C GLU A 139 15.69 6.36 20.14
N GLU A 140 15.41 6.83 21.37
CA GLU A 140 15.97 8.10 21.85
C GLU A 140 17.51 8.01 21.81
N LYS A 141 18.15 8.74 20.89
CA LYS A 141 19.59 8.96 20.94
C LYS A 141 19.87 9.74 22.22
N LYS A 142 20.39 9.05 23.25
CA LYS A 142 21.00 9.73 24.40
C LYS A 142 21.98 10.78 23.84
N PRO A 143 21.93 12.05 24.28
CA PRO A 143 22.88 13.05 23.83
C PRO A 143 24.28 12.56 24.18
N GLN A 144 25.02 12.10 23.15
CA GLN A 144 26.45 11.89 23.27
C GLN A 144 27.05 13.29 23.34
N SER A 145 27.46 13.69 24.53
CA SER A 145 28.26 14.88 24.78
C SER A 145 29.47 14.87 23.86
N GLU A 146 29.43 15.61 22.76
CA GLU A 146 30.63 16.00 22.02
C GLU A 146 31.47 16.87 22.96
N THR A 147 32.49 16.28 23.58
CA THR A 147 33.54 17.07 24.22
C THR A 147 34.33 17.76 23.11
N VAL A 148 34.03 19.02 22.84
CA VAL A 148 34.89 19.90 22.05
C VAL A 148 36.15 20.14 22.89
N THR A 149 37.23 19.44 22.55
CA THR A 149 38.57 19.77 23.07
C THR A 149 39.03 21.02 22.35
N ILE A 150 38.85 22.17 23.00
CA ILE A 150 39.45 23.42 22.56
C ILE A 150 40.91 23.34 23.01
N GLU A 151 41.80 22.99 22.09
CA GLU A 151 43.23 23.22 22.28
C GLU A 151 43.44 24.75 22.27
N GLU A 152 43.89 25.30 23.40
CA GLU A 152 44.17 26.72 23.56
C GLU A 152 45.34 27.12 22.65
N GLU A 153 45.05 27.66 21.47
CA GLU A 153 46.02 28.45 20.71
C GLU A 153 45.88 29.92 21.11
N THR A 154 46.88 30.41 21.83
CA THR A 154 46.98 31.78 22.32
C THR A 154 47.14 32.76 21.16
N ILE A 155 46.25 33.76 21.10
CA ILE A 155 46.39 34.88 20.15
C ILE A 155 47.19 35.98 20.85
N THR A 156 48.46 36.14 20.47
CA THR A 156 49.27 37.32 20.82
C THR A 156 48.79 38.51 20.03
N ILE A 157 48.24 39.51 20.72
CA ILE A 157 47.86 40.80 20.15
C ILE A 157 49.03 41.76 20.38
N GLU A 158 49.84 42.01 19.36
CA GLU A 158 50.84 43.09 19.40
C GLU A 158 50.13 44.44 19.21
N ALA A 159 50.12 45.25 20.26
CA ALA A 159 49.72 46.65 20.19
C ALA A 159 50.84 47.47 19.52
N SER A 160 50.68 47.82 18.24
CA SER A 160 51.49 48.84 17.60
C SER A 160 50.77 50.19 17.67
N GLN A 161 51.35 51.12 18.43
CA GLN A 161 50.89 52.51 18.58
C GLN A 161 50.89 53.26 17.23
N PRO A 162 50.00 54.26 17.04
CA PRO A 162 49.99 55.10 15.84
C PRO A 162 51.03 56.22 15.91
N PRO A 163 51.72 56.57 14.80
CA PRO A 163 52.41 57.85 14.71
C PRO A 163 51.63 58.85 13.83
N VAL A 164 51.26 59.96 14.48
CA VAL A 164 51.43 61.39 14.14
C VAL A 164 51.11 61.89 12.71
N VAL A 165 50.23 62.90 12.72
CA VAL A 165 49.85 63.88 11.70
C VAL A 165 50.98 64.44 10.81
N GLU A 166 50.67 64.63 9.52
CA GLU A 166 51.28 65.68 8.70
C GLU A 166 50.21 66.40 7.87
N GLU A 167 50.22 67.72 8.03
CA GLU A 167 49.39 68.74 7.41
C GLU A 167 49.96 69.04 6.02
N VAL A 168 49.12 69.04 4.97
CA VAL A 168 49.53 69.57 3.67
C VAL A 168 48.42 70.42 3.07
N VAL A 169 48.80 71.68 2.88
CA VAL A 169 48.10 72.79 2.25
C VAL A 169 48.15 72.58 0.74
N GLU A 170 47.07 72.85 0.00
CA GLU A 170 47.19 73.22 -1.41
C GLU A 170 46.00 74.07 -1.90
N GLU A 171 46.29 74.85 -2.94
CA GLU A 171 45.78 76.15 -3.40
C GLU A 171 44.27 76.38 -3.59
#